data_AF-A0A5J4Q5A1-F1
#
_entry.id   AF-A0A5J4Q5A1-F1
#
_cell.length_a   1.000
_cell.length_b   1.000
_cell.length_c   1.000
_cell.angle_alpha   90.00
_cell.angle_beta   90.00
_cell.angle_gamma   90.00
#
_symmetry.space_group_name_H-M   'P 1'
#
loop_
_entity.id
_entity.type
_entity.pdbx_description
1 polymer ?
#
loop_
_entity_poly.entity_id
_entity_poly.type
_entity_poly.pdbx_seq_one_letter_code
_entity_poly.pdbx_strand_id
1 'polypeptide(L)'
;IQVKKPPVIYSFKVLQAIEKRIGAKIVSEVMENVTTPDQYEIVETSKVSGFINRARGTGRPTKKERRSLEGFTIPEEYMDDFDFDFDFEE
;
A
#
# COMPACT_ATOMS: atom_id res chain seq x y z
N ILE A 1 29.30 -5.43 8.30
CA ILE A 1 28.87 -4.59 7.15
C ILE A 1 27.43 -4.18 7.39
N GLN A 2 27.10 -2.91 7.21
CA GLN A 2 25.72 -2.41 7.32
C GLN A 2 25.21 -2.00 5.95
N VAL A 3 24.04 -2.52 5.57
CA VAL A 3 23.38 -2.22 4.30
C VAL A 3 22.05 -1.55 4.60
N LYS A 4 21.91 -0.29 4.18
CA LYS A 4 20.67 0.47 4.36
C LYS A 4 19.69 0.10 3.24
N LYS A 5 18.59 -0.55 3.61
CA LYS A 5 17.43 -0.77 2.75
C LYS A 5 16.23 -0.10 3.41
N PRO A 6 15.97 1.20 3.11
CA PRO A 6 14.93 1.97 3.81
C PRO A 6 13.62 1.20 3.89
N PRO A 7 12.96 1.12 5.06
CA PRO A 7 13.24 1.84 6.33
C PRO A 7 14.28 1.18 7.26
N VAL A 8 14.91 0.08 6.87
CA VAL A 8 15.67 -0.80 7.77
C VAL A 8 17.16 -0.87 7.44
N ILE A 9 17.99 -1.11 8.45
CA ILE A 9 19.42 -1.31 8.30
C ILE A 9 19.75 -2.77 8.61
N TYR A 10 20.19 -3.51 7.60
CA TYR A 10 20.63 -4.89 7.77
C TYR A 10 22.10 -4.94 8.12
N SER A 11 22.44 -5.80 9.09
CA SER A 11 23.81 -5.98 9.54
C SER A 11 24.29 -7.40 9.25
N PHE A 12 25.42 -7.52 8.57
CA PHE A 12 26.01 -8.80 8.18
C PHE A 12 27.44 -8.92 8.68
N LYS A 13 27.79 -10.11 9.16
CA LYS A 13 29.14 -10.52 9.50
C LYS A 13 29.70 -11.35 8.34
N VAL A 14 30.86 -10.97 7.83
CA VAL A 14 31.52 -11.67 6.72
C VAL A 14 32.41 -12.76 7.29
N LEU A 15 32.18 -14.01 6.87
CA LEU A 15 32.98 -15.16 7.27
C LEU A 15 34.13 -15.40 6.28
N GLN A 16 33.87 -15.22 4.98
CA GLN A 16 34.84 -15.44 3.91
C GLN A 16 34.79 -14.31 2.88
N ALA A 17 35.95 -13.91 2.35
CA ALA A 17 36.03 -12.99 1.22
C ALA A 17 35.84 -13.75 -0.10
N ILE A 18 35.02 -13.21 -1.00
CA ILE A 18 34.71 -13.79 -2.31
C ILE A 18 35.17 -12.86 -3.43
N GLU A 19 35.70 -13.42 -4.52
CA GLU A 19 36.14 -12.65 -5.71
C GLU A 19 35.05 -12.49 -6.75
N LYS A 20 34.14 -13.47 -6.84
CA LYS A 20 33.05 -13.52 -7.83
C LYS A 20 31.70 -13.64 -7.14
N ARG A 21 30.64 -13.18 -7.83
CA ARG A 21 29.26 -13.36 -7.36
C ARG A 21 28.90 -14.85 -7.34
N ILE A 22 28.35 -15.30 -6.22
CA ILE A 22 27.93 -16.68 -5.97
C ILE A 22 26.41 -16.83 -5.95
N GLY A 23 25.94 -18.07 -6.07
CA GLY A 23 24.51 -18.41 -5.98
C GLY A 23 23.97 -18.37 -4.55
N ALA A 24 22.66 -18.11 -4.39
CA ALA A 24 22.03 -17.82 -3.10
C ALA A 24 22.22 -18.91 -2.02
N LYS A 25 22.27 -20.19 -2.39
CA LYS A 25 22.41 -21.30 -1.43
C LYS A 25 23.75 -21.28 -0.68
N ILE A 26 24.82 -20.82 -1.33
CA ILE A 26 26.18 -20.80 -0.76
C ILE A 26 26.40 -19.53 0.10
N VAL A 27 25.53 -18.52 -0.07
CA VAL A 27 25.67 -17.22 0.62
C VAL A 27 25.61 -17.37 2.14
N SER A 28 24.85 -18.33 2.68
CA SER A 28 24.77 -18.57 4.11
C SER A 28 26.09 -19.05 4.73
N GLU A 29 26.99 -19.64 3.93
CA GLU A 29 28.32 -20.07 4.40
C GLU A 29 29.33 -18.92 4.38
N VAL A 30 29.11 -17.93 3.51
CA VAL A 30 30.02 -16.80 3.30
C VAL A 30 29.71 -15.62 4.22
N MET A 31 28.43 -15.41 4.53
CA MET A 31 27.98 -14.33 5.39
C MET A 31 26.89 -14.77 6.36
N GLU A 32 26.99 -14.26 7.59
CA GLU A 32 26.01 -14.47 8.65
C GLU A 32 25.19 -13.19 8.83
N ASN A 33 23.87 -13.33 8.95
CA ASN A 33 22.98 -12.21 9.24
C ASN A 33 22.94 -11.97 10.75
N VAL A 34 23.42 -10.80 11.17
CA VAL A 34 23.46 -10.35 12.57
C VAL A 34 22.62 -9.07 12.72
N THR A 35 21.50 -9.00 11.99
CA THR A 35 20.56 -7.88 12.10
C THR A 35 19.90 -7.92 13.47
N THR A 36 19.83 -6.77 14.14
CA THR A 36 19.25 -6.66 15.48
C THR A 36 17.73 -6.88 15.45
N PRO A 37 17.14 -7.41 16.54
CA PRO A 37 15.69 -7.62 16.62
C PRO A 37 14.89 -6.35 16.37
N ASP A 38 15.34 -5.20 16.90
CA ASP A 38 14.71 -3.88 16.72
C ASP A 38 14.47 -3.54 15.24
N GLN A 39 15.41 -3.92 14.36
CA GLN A 39 15.31 -3.66 12.93
C GLN A 39 14.22 -4.52 12.27
N TYR A 40 13.99 -5.74 12.77
CA TYR A 40 12.88 -6.59 12.30
C TYR A 40 11.53 -6.03 12.74
N GLU A 41 11.42 -5.52 13.96
CA GLU A 41 10.20 -4.88 14.45
C GLU A 41 9.80 -3.66 13.59
N ILE A 42 10.77 -2.88 13.11
CA ILE A 42 10.51 -1.79 12.16
C ILE A 42 9.93 -2.33 10.85
N VAL A 43 10.44 -3.46 10.33
CA VAL A 43 9.85 -4.11 9.13
C VAL A 43 8.41 -4.54 9.39
N GLU A 44 8.16 -5.18 10.52
CA GLU A 44 6.85 -5.69 10.88
C GLU A 44 5.84 -4.56 11.06
N THR A 45 6.23 -3.52 11.80
CA THR A 45 5.41 -2.31 11.99
C THR A 45 5.09 -1.66 10.65
N SER A 46 6.07 -1.55 9.74
CA SER A 46 5.85 -0.99 8.40
C SER A 46 4.89 -1.85 7.55
N LYS A 47 4.91 -3.17 7.71
CA LYS A 47 3.95 -4.06 7.01
C LYS A 47 2.55 -3.88 7.57
N VAL A 48 2.40 -3.79 8.89
CA VAL A 48 1.11 -3.61 9.54
C VAL A 48 0.50 -2.25 9.20
N SER A 49 1.29 -1.18 9.17
CA SER A 49 0.80 0.18 8.90
C SER A 49 0.39 0.41 7.45
N GLY A 50 0.96 -0.34 6.49
CA GLY A 50 0.71 -0.17 5.06
C GLY A 50 -0.65 -0.70 4.57
N PHE A 51 -1.37 -1.46 5.40
CA PHE A 51 -2.65 -2.08 5.05
C PHE A 51 -3.87 -1.41 5.70
N ILE A 52 -3.79 -0.12 6.03
CA ILE A 52 -4.99 0.64 6.38
C ILE A 52 -5.71 1.02 5.08
N ASN A 53 -6.25 0.02 4.37
CA ASN A 53 -7.45 0.27 3.58
C ASN A 53 -8.48 0.83 4.55
N ARG A 54 -9.05 1.99 4.23
CA ARG A 54 -10.19 2.51 4.98
C ARG A 54 -11.21 1.37 5.10
N ALA A 55 -11.60 1.00 6.33
CA ALA A 55 -12.80 0.19 6.48
C ALA A 55 -13.91 0.93 5.75
N ARG A 56 -14.56 0.28 4.78
CA ARG A 56 -15.73 0.85 4.12
C ARG A 56 -16.65 1.40 5.22
N GLY A 57 -17.01 2.69 5.13
CA GLY A 57 -17.93 3.32 6.08
C GLY A 57 -17.38 4.38 7.06
N THR A 58 -16.10 4.76 7.06
CA THR A 58 -15.61 5.81 7.99
C THR A 58 -15.86 7.28 7.57
N GLY A 59 -16.88 7.58 6.74
CA GLY A 59 -17.21 8.95 6.30
C GLY A 59 -17.56 9.09 4.81
N ARG A 60 -17.44 10.32 4.26
CA ARG A 60 -17.88 10.68 2.87
C ARG A 60 -17.44 9.61 1.85
N PRO A 61 -18.36 9.10 1.02
CA PRO A 61 -18.07 8.02 0.07
C PRO A 61 -17.05 8.45 -0.99
N THR A 62 -16.27 7.49 -1.47
CA THR A 62 -15.40 7.71 -2.64
C THR A 62 -16.25 7.91 -3.90
N LYS A 63 -15.70 8.51 -4.96
CA LYS A 63 -16.43 8.73 -6.22
C LYS A 63 -17.00 7.45 -6.83
N LYS A 64 -16.29 6.31 -6.66
CA LYS A 64 -16.77 4.98 -7.09
C LYS A 64 -17.99 4.55 -6.29
N GLU A 65 -17.96 4.75 -4.97
CA GLU A 65 -19.08 4.44 -4.07
C GLU A 65 -20.24 5.41 -4.27
N ARG A 66 -19.97 6.70 -4.49
CA ARG A 66 -20.97 7.73 -4.78
C ARG A 66 -21.69 7.48 -6.11
N ARG A 67 -20.97 7.17 -7.20
CA ARG A 67 -21.60 6.83 -8.49
C ARG A 67 -22.50 5.59 -8.39
N SER A 68 -22.08 4.62 -7.58
CA SER A 68 -22.89 3.43 -7.29
C SER A 68 -24.14 3.77 -6.47
N LEU A 69 -24.09 4.79 -5.62
CA LEU A 69 -25.25 5.29 -4.86
C LEU A 69 -26.19 6.13 -5.75
N GLU A 70 -25.64 7.00 -6.59
CA GLU A 70 -26.41 7.86 -7.51
C GLU A 70 -27.30 7.06 -8.46
N GLY A 71 -26.81 5.95 -9.01
CA GLY A 71 -27.61 5.06 -9.86
C GLY A 71 -28.63 4.17 -9.13
N PHE A 72 -28.58 4.11 -7.79
CA PHE A 72 -29.55 3.37 -6.97
C PHE A 72 -30.68 4.27 -6.46
N THR A 73 -30.42 5.57 -6.26
CA THR A 73 -31.38 6.52 -5.67
C THR A 73 -32.38 7.12 -6.65
N ILE A 74 -32.17 6.99 -7.96
CA ILE A 74 -33.05 7.59 -8.99
C ILE A 74 -33.68 6.44 -9.78
N PRO A 75 -34.95 6.08 -9.55
CA PRO A 75 -35.67 5.13 -10.41
C PRO A 75 -35.77 5.70 -11.83
N GLU A 76 -35.54 4.86 -12.84
CA GLU A 76 -35.56 5.26 -14.26
C GLU A 76 -36.85 5.98 -14.67
N GLU A 77 -37.98 5.76 -13.96
CA GLU A 77 -39.25 6.44 -14.21
C GLU A 77 -39.27 7.95 -13.87
N TYR A 78 -38.28 8.48 -13.14
CA TYR A 78 -38.22 9.92 -12.77
C TYR A 78 -37.06 10.69 -13.45
N MET A 79 -36.31 10.06 -14.36
CA MET A 79 -35.25 10.76 -15.10
C MET A 79 -35.78 11.55 -16.32
N ASP A 80 -36.95 11.21 -16.86
CA ASP A 80 -37.48 11.85 -18.08
C ASP A 80 -38.35 13.10 -17.84
N ASP A 81 -38.76 13.39 -16.60
CA ASP A 81 -39.70 14.49 -16.28
C ASP A 81 -39.01 15.78 -15.74
N PHE A 82 -37.68 15.83 -15.74
CA PHE A 82 -36.90 16.98 -15.26
C PHE A 82 -36.12 17.70 -16.38
N ASP A 83 -36.71 17.81 -17.59
CA ASP A 83 -36.35 18.90 -18.50
C ASP A 83 -36.96 20.20 -17.95
N PHE A 84 -36.29 20.73 -16.93
CA PHE A 84 -36.49 22.10 -16.45
C PHE A 84 -35.96 23.03 -17.54
N ASP A 85 -36.79 23.32 -18.55
CA ASP A 85 -36.63 24.48 -19.42
C ASP A 85 -36.70 25.72 -18.54
N PHE A 86 -35.52 26.07 -17.99
CA PHE A 86 -35.26 27.33 -17.32
C PHE A 86 -35.24 28.42 -18.38
N ASP A 87 -36.43 28.82 -18.82
CA ASP A 87 -36.61 29.97 -19.70
C ASP A 87 -36.40 31.24 -18.86
N PHE A 88 -35.14 31.66 -18.77
CA PHE A 88 -34.73 32.92 -18.18
C PHE A 88 -34.27 33.85 -19.31
N GLU A 89 -35.21 34.36 -20.09
CA GLU A 89 -35.01 35.60 -20.86
C GLU A 89 -36.36 36.34 -21.06
N GLU A 90 -36.48 37.43 -20.30
CA GLU A 90 -37.41 38.59 -20.34
C GLU A 90 -38.95 38.38 -20.38
#